data_AF-A0A927TUE8-F1
#
_entry.id   AF-A0A927TUE8-F1
#
_cell.length_a   1.000
_cell.length_b   1.000
_cell.length_c   1.000
_cell.angle_alpha   90.00
_cell.angle_beta   90.00
_cell.angle_gamma   90.00
#
_symmetry.space_group_name_H-M   'P 1'
#
loop_
_entity.id
_entity.type
_entity.pdbx_description
1 polymer ?
#
loop_
_entity_poly.entity_id
_entity_poly.type
_entity_poly.pdbx_seq_one_letter_code
_entity_poly.pdbx_strand_id
1 'polypeptide(L)'
;MNRLTEITKRDIYELFRDGCTVEDLFLTENVQYPYYGRLEEIAFLERLYDLDNMESSDPRHKNAKEDIIRHTINNDDYPYCWVFEDDRFGLANGTDEMFLKFICEIFHPLVRDDKKQWDIFLKKVNNLIKEDGYELYIKEYISGREVYAYRLYGVDVADKMDKNAIRDLIDEFKSGLIAKATNGDMAEKDYKRCRDILMQVPELKSHIPAFIKSNHSANDFRRYMQAYNQHYADRRSLIHTEMDSLASYLNEDSDQFMQMKEYTKQEELGSGGFGTVYKYHNNCLDMDFAVKIYDPVFVSAEEQLEGEKRFFREAKMLFSLNNTHIARIYDAGRMDGKPYIRMEYIKGYTVEELRNREGNMSFSRSAIVILHILAGLKHAHEHGVIHRDLRPRNVIFSENEKMFKIIDFGVSAFLDTENHTQLTKTGEHIAGGSFIDPILQQKPKIRDVRSDIYSVGAIWYFLLCGRAPSGSDMREYLEKSNSQITPTDIDIIMKCLSSSIENRYSSCEELLPIVKNAAMG
;
A
#
# COMPACT_ATOMS: atom_id res chain seq x y z
N MET A 1 2.93 28.23 2.13
CA MET A 1 3.31 29.67 2.11
C MET A 1 2.11 30.46 2.63
N ASN A 2 2.28 31.32 3.64
CA ASN A 2 1.20 32.18 4.14
C ASN A 2 0.86 33.25 3.09
N ARG A 3 -0.41 33.37 2.73
CA ARG A 3 -0.98 34.31 1.76
C ARG A 3 -1.82 35.38 2.44
N LEU A 4 -2.43 35.06 3.58
CA LEU A 4 -3.12 36.05 4.38
C LEU A 4 -2.13 37.13 4.82
N THR A 5 -2.40 38.36 4.39
CA THR A 5 -1.57 39.49 4.77
C THR A 5 -1.83 39.87 6.22
N GLU A 6 -0.83 40.47 6.87
CA GLU A 6 -1.00 41.05 8.20
C GLU A 6 -2.09 42.13 8.22
N ILE A 7 -2.33 42.80 7.09
CA ILE A 7 -3.43 43.75 6.91
C ILE A 7 -4.77 43.02 7.00
N THR A 8 -4.96 41.94 6.23
CA THR A 8 -6.21 41.16 6.25
C THR A 8 -6.49 40.57 7.63
N LYS A 9 -5.49 39.99 8.30
CA LYS A 9 -5.65 39.46 9.66
C LYS A 9 -6.06 40.55 10.64
N ARG A 10 -5.41 41.71 10.55
CA ARG A 10 -5.73 42.89 11.38
C ARG A 10 -7.13 43.42 11.11
N ASP A 11 -7.54 43.56 9.85
CA ASP A 11 -8.88 44.03 9.48
C ASP A 11 -9.97 43.08 10.00
N ILE A 12 -9.72 41.77 10.00
CA ILE A 12 -10.62 40.76 10.57
C ILE A 12 -10.67 40.88 12.10
N TYR A 13 -9.53 41.07 12.76
CA TYR A 13 -9.47 41.34 14.20
C TYR A 13 -10.26 42.61 14.56
N GLU A 14 -10.02 43.72 13.86
CA GLU A 14 -10.71 45.00 14.08
C GLU A 14 -12.21 44.85 13.82
N LEU A 15 -12.62 44.05 12.81
CA LEU A 15 -14.01 43.73 12.56
C LEU A 15 -14.70 43.04 13.76
N PHE A 16 -14.05 42.05 14.39
CA PHE A 16 -14.62 41.37 15.55
C PHE A 16 -14.55 42.21 16.84
N ARG A 17 -13.51 43.03 17.00
CA ARG A 17 -13.32 43.91 18.16
C ARG A 17 -14.30 45.10 18.16
N ASP A 18 -14.37 45.80 17.04
CA ASP A 18 -15.09 47.08 16.93
C ASP A 18 -16.50 46.92 16.34
N GLY A 19 -16.81 45.73 15.83
CA GLY A 19 -18.05 45.45 15.11
C GLY A 19 -18.06 46.06 13.71
N CYS A 20 -19.24 46.10 13.09
CA CYS A 20 -19.41 46.77 11.81
C CYS A 20 -20.67 47.61 11.76
N THR A 21 -20.59 48.72 11.04
CA THR A 21 -21.74 49.57 10.77
C THR A 21 -22.66 48.91 9.74
N VAL A 22 -23.94 48.81 10.07
CA VAL A 22 -25.02 48.36 9.18
C VAL A 22 -25.96 49.54 8.95
N GLU A 23 -26.15 49.90 7.68
CA GLU A 23 -27.10 50.91 7.26
C GLU A 23 -28.39 50.24 6.78
N ASP A 24 -29.50 50.58 7.41
CA ASP A 24 -30.84 50.30 6.93
C ASP A 24 -31.52 51.62 6.51
N LEU A 25 -32.62 51.56 5.76
CA LEU A 25 -33.34 52.69 5.16
C LEU A 25 -33.66 53.87 6.09
N PHE A 26 -33.60 53.68 7.41
CA PHE A 26 -33.94 54.68 8.42
C PHE A 26 -32.90 54.85 9.54
N LEU A 27 -31.92 53.95 9.69
CA LEU A 27 -31.03 53.89 10.85
C LEU A 27 -29.65 53.31 10.48
N THR A 28 -28.61 53.90 11.05
CA THR A 28 -27.24 53.38 11.02
C THR A 28 -26.90 52.84 12.41
N GLU A 29 -26.64 51.54 12.52
CA GLU A 29 -26.33 50.88 13.79
C GLU A 29 -24.96 50.20 13.71
N ASN A 30 -24.16 50.31 14.78
CA ASN A 30 -22.95 49.49 14.91
C ASN A 30 -23.36 48.14 15.53
N VAL A 31 -23.13 47.07 14.77
CA VAL A 31 -23.43 45.71 15.16
C VAL A 31 -22.14 45.04 15.61
N GLN A 32 -22.14 44.51 16.82
CA GLN A 32 -21.06 43.65 17.31
C GLN A 32 -21.46 42.17 17.24
N TYR A 33 -20.49 41.33 16.92
CA TYR A 33 -20.66 39.88 16.90
C TYR A 33 -19.44 39.22 17.56
N PRO A 34 -19.60 38.55 18.71
CA PRO A 34 -18.49 37.90 19.38
C PRO A 34 -18.00 36.69 18.59
N TYR A 35 -16.68 36.50 18.53
CA TYR A 35 -16.06 35.39 17.79
C TYR A 35 -16.46 34.02 18.36
N TYR A 36 -16.75 33.94 19.66
CA TYR A 36 -17.25 32.72 20.31
C TYR A 36 -18.77 32.50 20.15
N GLY A 37 -19.47 33.40 19.45
CA GLY A 37 -20.89 33.28 19.12
C GLY A 37 -21.79 33.15 20.35
N ARG A 38 -22.45 32.00 20.50
CA ARG A 38 -23.36 31.68 21.60
C ARG A 38 -22.72 30.87 22.74
N LEU A 39 -21.47 30.46 22.57
CA LEU A 39 -20.74 29.73 23.60
C LEU A 39 -20.09 30.70 24.59
N GLU A 40 -19.58 30.16 25.68
CA GLU A 40 -18.60 30.86 26.50
C GLU A 40 -17.23 30.78 25.82
N GLU A 41 -16.38 31.78 26.06
CA GLU A 41 -15.10 31.92 25.37
C GLU A 41 -14.18 30.70 25.54
N ILE A 42 -14.06 30.17 26.75
CA ILE A 42 -13.30 28.94 27.03
C ILE A 42 -13.88 27.74 26.26
N ALA A 43 -15.21 27.59 26.28
CA ALA A 43 -15.88 26.48 25.61
C ALA A 43 -15.72 26.55 24.08
N PHE A 44 -15.57 27.75 23.51
CA PHE A 44 -15.21 27.93 22.12
C PHE A 44 -13.76 27.50 21.85
N LEU A 45 -12.79 27.97 22.65
CA LEU A 45 -11.38 27.64 22.46
C LEU A 45 -11.10 26.15 22.61
N GLU A 46 -11.76 25.45 23.54
CA GLU A 46 -11.65 23.99 23.73
C GLU A 46 -12.10 23.17 22.50
N ARG A 47 -12.81 23.78 21.55
CA ARG A 47 -13.18 23.12 20.29
C ARG A 47 -12.03 23.05 19.29
N LEU A 48 -11.04 23.93 19.44
CA LEU A 48 -9.90 24.07 18.54
C LEU A 48 -8.58 23.64 19.18
N TYR A 49 -8.48 23.78 20.51
CA TYR A 49 -7.23 23.68 21.24
C TYR A 49 -7.38 22.79 22.49
N ASP A 50 -6.38 21.96 22.75
CA ASP A 50 -6.28 21.21 24.00
C ASP A 50 -5.67 22.09 25.09
N LEU A 51 -6.51 22.95 25.68
CA LEU A 51 -6.09 23.94 26.68
C LEU A 51 -5.55 23.30 27.98
N ASP A 52 -5.89 22.04 28.24
CA ASP A 52 -5.45 21.30 29.42
C ASP A 52 -3.97 20.87 29.30
N ASN A 53 -3.49 20.65 28.06
CA ASN A 53 -2.11 20.29 27.75
C ASN A 53 -1.26 21.44 27.17
N MET A 54 -1.87 22.58 26.88
CA MET A 54 -1.17 23.77 26.38
C MET A 54 -0.47 24.53 27.50
N GLU A 55 0.74 25.03 27.22
CA GLU A 55 1.52 25.81 28.19
C GLU A 55 0.82 27.12 28.58
N SER A 56 0.95 27.49 29.86
CA SER A 56 0.47 28.77 30.35
C SER A 56 1.45 29.90 30.03
N SER A 57 0.92 31.08 29.72
CA SER A 57 1.71 32.31 29.60
C SER A 57 2.08 32.90 30.97
N ASP A 58 1.33 32.55 32.02
CA ASP A 58 1.62 32.87 33.40
C ASP A 58 2.10 31.63 34.17
N PRO A 59 3.40 31.52 34.51
CA PRO A 59 3.98 30.34 35.15
C PRO A 59 3.39 30.03 36.54
N ARG A 60 2.53 30.89 37.11
CA ARG A 60 1.76 30.60 38.33
C ARG A 60 0.62 29.59 38.10
N HIS A 61 0.25 29.36 36.85
CA HIS A 61 -0.85 28.48 36.45
C HIS A 61 -0.33 27.20 35.81
N LYS A 62 -1.05 26.09 36.01
CA LYS A 62 -0.59 24.76 35.58
C LYS A 62 -0.63 24.59 34.07
N ASN A 63 -1.62 25.18 33.40
CA ASN A 63 -1.86 25.07 31.96
C ASN A 63 -2.59 26.32 31.45
N ALA A 64 -2.71 26.45 30.12
CA ALA A 64 -3.37 27.57 29.48
C ALA A 64 -4.81 27.75 29.97
N LYS A 65 -5.54 26.67 30.23
CA LYS A 65 -6.93 26.72 30.71
C LYS A 65 -7.07 27.46 32.04
N GLU A 66 -6.26 27.11 33.05
CA GLU A 66 -6.31 27.76 34.37
C GLU A 66 -5.92 29.24 34.31
N ASP A 67 -4.91 29.56 33.48
CA ASP A 67 -4.44 30.91 33.20
C ASP A 67 -5.54 31.76 32.56
N ILE A 68 -6.11 31.29 31.44
CA ILE A 68 -7.15 32.02 30.74
C ILE A 68 -8.37 32.21 31.64
N ILE A 69 -8.83 31.17 32.36
CA ILE A 69 -9.95 31.30 33.32
C ILE A 69 -9.62 32.32 34.43
N ARG A 70 -8.38 32.38 34.92
CA ARG A 70 -8.00 33.38 35.92
C ARG A 70 -8.13 34.79 35.35
N HIS A 71 -7.63 35.01 34.15
CA HIS A 71 -7.57 36.34 33.55
C HIS A 71 -8.90 36.81 32.93
N THR A 72 -9.66 35.94 32.28
CA THR A 72 -10.92 36.31 31.61
C THR A 72 -12.15 36.29 32.52
N ILE A 73 -12.14 35.48 33.59
CA ILE A 73 -13.32 35.32 34.47
C ILE A 73 -13.09 35.86 35.87
N ASN A 74 -11.92 35.61 36.47
CA ASN A 74 -11.70 35.99 37.87
C ASN A 74 -11.16 37.41 38.04
N ASN A 75 -10.27 37.85 37.14
CA ASN A 75 -9.66 39.18 37.18
C ASN A 75 -10.27 40.14 36.16
N ASP A 76 -10.76 39.61 35.03
CA ASP A 76 -11.30 40.38 33.90
C ASP A 76 -10.30 41.44 33.39
N ASP A 77 -9.04 41.04 33.24
CA ASP A 77 -7.91 41.91 32.89
C ASP A 77 -7.38 41.67 31.46
N TYR A 78 -7.98 40.75 30.71
CA TYR A 78 -7.69 40.55 29.29
C TYR A 78 -8.56 41.47 28.42
N PRO A 79 -7.98 42.13 27.39
CA PRO A 79 -8.77 42.96 26.49
C PRO A 79 -9.75 42.10 25.67
N TYR A 80 -10.87 42.69 25.26
CA TYR A 80 -11.78 42.01 24.34
C TYR A 80 -11.05 41.62 23.05
N CYS A 81 -11.29 40.39 22.55
CA CYS A 81 -10.57 39.79 21.42
C CYS A 81 -9.06 39.55 21.65
N TRP A 82 -8.58 39.48 22.91
CA TRP A 82 -7.17 39.17 23.25
C TRP A 82 -6.61 37.94 22.52
N VAL A 83 -7.45 36.94 22.24
CA VAL A 83 -7.07 35.69 21.55
C VAL A 83 -6.37 35.95 20.20
N PHE A 84 -6.74 37.01 19.49
CA PHE A 84 -6.16 37.35 18.18
C PHE A 84 -4.69 37.81 18.30
N GLU A 85 -4.30 38.29 19.48
CA GLU A 85 -2.96 38.82 19.77
C GLU A 85 -2.13 37.86 20.65
N ASP A 86 -2.74 36.82 21.22
CA ASP A 86 -2.06 35.85 22.07
C ASP A 86 -1.31 34.80 21.22
N ASP A 87 0.00 34.75 21.41
CA ASP A 87 0.91 33.91 20.63
C ASP A 87 0.61 32.41 20.75
N ARG A 88 -0.04 31.95 21.83
CA ARG A 88 -0.39 30.52 22.01
C ARG A 88 -1.30 29.99 20.90
N PHE A 89 -2.14 30.85 20.33
CA PHE A 89 -3.11 30.47 19.30
C PHE A 89 -2.59 30.71 17.87
N GLY A 90 -1.47 31.42 17.73
CA GLY A 90 -0.82 31.69 16.45
C GLY A 90 -1.71 32.41 15.43
N LEU A 91 -2.68 33.22 15.88
CA LEU A 91 -3.59 33.92 14.96
C LEU A 91 -2.91 35.11 14.27
N ALA A 92 -2.08 35.87 14.99
CA ALA A 92 -1.24 36.90 14.38
C ALA A 92 -0.09 36.28 13.58
N ASN A 93 0.76 35.47 14.23
CA ASN A 93 2.07 35.08 13.70
C ASN A 93 2.15 33.64 13.14
N GLY A 94 1.07 32.86 13.22
CA GLY A 94 1.05 31.45 12.82
C GLY A 94 0.75 31.23 11.33
N THR A 95 0.31 30.01 11.00
CA THR A 95 0.00 29.63 9.61
C THR A 95 -1.40 30.08 9.19
N ASP A 96 -1.61 30.30 7.89
CA ASP A 96 -2.95 30.59 7.35
C ASP A 96 -3.97 29.51 7.70
N GLU A 97 -3.54 28.24 7.77
CA GLU A 97 -4.40 27.14 8.18
C GLU A 97 -4.90 27.32 9.62
N MET A 98 -4.05 27.73 10.55
CA MET A 98 -4.46 27.99 11.94
C MET A 98 -5.50 29.11 11.99
N PHE A 99 -5.24 30.22 11.28
CA PHE A 99 -6.14 31.36 11.21
C PHE A 99 -7.48 30.99 10.56
N LEU A 100 -7.47 30.36 9.39
CA LEU A 100 -8.68 30.00 8.65
C LEU A 100 -9.51 28.94 9.38
N LYS A 101 -8.89 27.98 10.08
CA LYS A 101 -9.60 27.04 10.96
C LYS A 101 -10.33 27.76 12.08
N PHE A 102 -9.66 28.72 12.73
CA PHE A 102 -10.28 29.56 13.76
C PHE A 102 -11.49 30.31 13.21
N ILE A 103 -11.33 30.97 12.05
CA ILE A 103 -12.42 31.68 11.39
C ILE A 103 -13.58 30.75 11.01
N CYS A 104 -13.32 29.55 10.47
CA CYS A 104 -14.36 28.58 10.17
C CYS A 104 -15.16 28.18 11.42
N GLU A 105 -14.48 28.03 12.56
CA GLU A 105 -15.11 27.63 13.81
C GLU A 105 -16.04 28.72 14.37
N ILE A 106 -15.69 30.01 14.22
CA ILE A 106 -16.58 31.15 14.57
C ILE A 106 -17.97 30.99 13.92
N PHE A 107 -18.00 30.52 12.66
CA PHE A 107 -19.21 30.36 11.87
C PHE A 107 -19.79 28.95 11.90
N HIS A 108 -19.21 28.04 12.69
CA HIS A 108 -19.72 26.68 12.85
C HIS A 108 -21.12 26.71 13.50
N PRO A 109 -22.11 25.91 13.06
CA PRO A 109 -23.49 25.95 13.57
C PRO A 109 -23.65 25.60 15.06
N LEU A 110 -22.61 25.03 15.68
CA LEU A 110 -22.56 24.83 17.14
C LEU A 110 -22.14 26.09 17.90
N VAL A 111 -21.36 26.97 17.26
CA VAL A 111 -20.78 28.19 17.82
C VAL A 111 -21.64 29.40 17.48
N ARG A 112 -21.98 29.60 16.21
CA ARG A 112 -22.66 30.81 15.76
C ARG A 112 -24.05 30.98 16.38
N ASP A 113 -24.43 32.23 16.60
CA ASP A 113 -25.78 32.58 17.04
C ASP A 113 -26.65 32.98 15.85
N ASP A 114 -27.50 32.05 15.37
CA ASP A 114 -28.41 32.30 14.25
C ASP A 114 -29.47 33.38 14.54
N LYS A 115 -29.60 33.85 15.79
CA LYS A 115 -30.47 34.99 16.13
C LYS A 115 -29.79 36.35 15.93
N LYS A 116 -28.47 36.38 15.71
CA LYS A 116 -27.68 37.59 15.46
C LYS A 116 -27.30 37.70 13.98
N GLN A 117 -26.73 38.85 13.60
CA GLN A 117 -26.31 39.16 12.21
C GLN A 117 -24.96 38.51 11.82
N TRP A 118 -24.77 37.22 12.14
CA TRP A 118 -23.54 36.48 11.86
C TRP A 118 -23.21 36.41 10.37
N ASP A 119 -24.23 36.42 9.51
CA ASP A 119 -24.09 36.31 8.06
C ASP A 119 -23.42 37.56 7.46
N ILE A 120 -23.63 38.73 8.08
CA ILE A 120 -22.95 39.99 7.71
C ILE A 120 -21.45 39.86 7.97
N PHE A 121 -21.08 39.35 9.15
CA PHE A 121 -19.68 39.12 9.53
C PHE A 121 -19.04 38.07 8.63
N LEU A 122 -19.74 36.95 8.35
CA LEU A 122 -19.26 35.95 7.41
C LEU A 122 -18.97 36.55 6.04
N LYS A 123 -19.90 37.36 5.49
CA LYS A 123 -19.71 38.03 4.19
C LYS A 123 -18.51 38.96 4.20
N LYS A 124 -18.34 39.78 5.25
CA LYS A 124 -17.21 40.71 5.38
C LYS A 124 -15.88 39.97 5.49
N VAL A 125 -15.78 38.98 6.38
CA VAL A 125 -14.59 38.14 6.53
C VAL A 125 -14.26 37.43 5.23
N ASN A 126 -15.26 36.83 4.58
CA ASN A 126 -15.06 36.13 3.32
C ASN A 126 -14.60 37.08 2.20
N ASN A 127 -15.06 38.33 2.18
CA ASN A 127 -14.57 39.34 1.23
C ASN A 127 -13.11 39.73 1.50
N LEU A 128 -12.73 39.90 2.77
CA LEU A 128 -11.35 40.24 3.15
C LEU A 128 -10.37 39.14 2.73
N ILE A 129 -10.66 37.88 3.05
CA ILE A 129 -9.75 36.77 2.71
C ILE A 129 -9.73 36.46 1.20
N LYS A 130 -10.75 36.89 0.44
CA LYS A 130 -10.79 36.73 -1.02
C LYS A 130 -9.74 37.56 -1.74
N GLU A 131 -9.41 38.73 -1.22
CA GLU A 131 -8.31 39.56 -1.75
C GLU A 131 -6.97 38.82 -1.66
N ASP A 132 -6.80 37.99 -0.63
CA ASP A 132 -5.61 37.14 -0.42
C ASP A 132 -5.73 35.75 -1.09
N GLY A 133 -6.84 35.52 -1.80
CA GLY A 133 -7.10 34.34 -2.61
C GLY A 133 -7.59 33.12 -1.82
N TYR A 134 -8.32 33.34 -0.73
CA TYR A 134 -9.11 32.32 -0.05
C TYR A 134 -10.61 32.61 -0.13
N GLU A 135 -11.44 31.58 0.00
CA GLU A 135 -12.85 31.77 0.30
C GLU A 135 -13.33 30.76 1.33
N LEU A 136 -14.26 31.19 2.18
CA LEU A 136 -15.11 30.30 2.96
C LEU A 136 -16.22 29.78 2.05
N TYR A 137 -16.36 28.45 2.01
CA TYR A 137 -17.38 27.75 1.24
C TYR A 137 -18.14 26.78 2.15
N ILE A 138 -19.37 26.46 1.74
CA ILE A 138 -20.19 25.48 2.44
C ILE A 138 -19.61 24.10 2.15
N LYS A 139 -19.05 23.46 3.18
CA LYS A 139 -18.48 22.11 3.09
C LYS A 139 -19.55 21.05 3.23
N GLU A 140 -20.45 21.22 4.19
CA GLU A 140 -21.51 20.27 4.50
C GLU A 140 -22.67 20.94 5.26
N TYR A 141 -23.69 20.16 5.60
CA TYR A 141 -24.82 20.59 6.39
C TYR A 141 -25.00 19.71 7.63
N ILE A 142 -25.17 20.34 8.80
CA ILE A 142 -25.54 19.65 10.04
C ILE A 142 -26.93 20.13 10.44
N SER A 143 -27.89 19.21 10.49
CA SER A 143 -29.30 19.54 10.81
C SER A 143 -29.87 20.69 9.96
N GLY A 144 -29.52 20.73 8.67
CA GLY A 144 -29.94 21.77 7.73
C GLY A 144 -29.17 23.09 7.84
N ARG A 145 -28.15 23.19 8.68
CA ARG A 145 -27.33 24.39 8.87
C ARG A 145 -25.98 24.24 8.18
N GLU A 146 -25.51 25.31 7.55
CA GLU A 146 -24.28 25.34 6.78
C GLU A 146 -23.04 25.24 7.68
N VAL A 147 -22.14 24.31 7.36
CA VAL A 147 -20.80 24.20 7.94
C VAL A 147 -19.81 24.72 6.91
N TYR A 148 -19.00 25.70 7.30
CA TYR A 148 -18.03 26.33 6.41
C TYR A 148 -16.64 25.72 6.58
N ALA A 149 -15.93 25.57 5.46
CA ALA A 149 -14.49 25.37 5.42
C ALA A 149 -13.86 26.43 4.51
N TYR A 150 -12.54 26.46 4.43
CA TYR A 150 -11.82 27.37 3.53
C TYR A 150 -11.24 26.62 2.33
N ARG A 151 -11.10 27.31 1.21
CA ARG A 151 -10.41 26.84 0.00
C ARG A 151 -9.80 28.01 -0.75
N LEU A 152 -8.93 27.74 -1.71
CA LEU A 152 -8.34 28.79 -2.55
C LEU A 152 -9.34 29.40 -3.54
N TYR A 153 -9.22 30.69 -3.83
CA TYR A 153 -10.18 31.44 -4.64
C TYR A 153 -9.51 32.39 -5.62
N GLY A 154 -10.06 32.50 -6.84
CA GLY A 154 -9.56 33.39 -7.89
C GLY A 154 -8.51 32.72 -8.77
N VAL A 155 -8.33 33.22 -9.99
CA VAL A 155 -7.40 32.63 -10.98
C VAL A 155 -5.95 33.08 -10.78
N ASP A 156 -5.76 34.29 -10.24
CA ASP A 156 -4.45 34.92 -9.95
C ASP A 156 -3.65 34.18 -8.86
N VAL A 157 -4.25 33.13 -8.31
CA VAL A 157 -3.64 32.26 -7.32
C VAL A 157 -2.82 31.16 -7.94
N ALA A 158 -3.06 30.81 -9.21
CA ALA A 158 -2.49 29.63 -9.86
C ALA A 158 -0.95 29.61 -9.80
N ASP A 159 -0.30 30.73 -10.12
CA ASP A 159 1.17 30.88 -10.09
C ASP A 159 1.75 30.89 -8.67
N LYS A 160 0.91 31.02 -7.64
CA LYS A 160 1.29 31.11 -6.22
C LYS A 160 0.87 29.88 -5.41
N MET A 161 0.20 28.91 -6.03
CA MET A 161 -0.20 27.68 -5.38
C MET A 161 1.01 26.75 -5.24
N ASP A 162 1.20 26.20 -4.04
CA ASP A 162 2.13 25.08 -3.90
C ASP A 162 1.55 23.80 -4.56
N LYS A 163 2.43 22.84 -4.86
CA LYS A 163 2.07 21.61 -5.58
C LYS A 163 0.97 20.80 -4.87
N ASN A 164 0.90 20.86 -3.54
CA ASN A 164 -0.14 20.15 -2.77
C ASN A 164 -1.50 20.81 -2.94
N ALA A 165 -1.55 22.14 -2.88
CA ALA A 165 -2.78 22.90 -3.11
C ALA A 165 -3.31 22.71 -4.55
N ILE A 166 -2.43 22.60 -5.55
CA ILE A 166 -2.85 22.30 -6.93
C ILE A 166 -3.39 20.87 -7.01
N ARG A 167 -2.80 19.91 -6.28
CA ARG A 167 -3.30 18.53 -6.24
C ARG A 167 -4.69 18.45 -5.61
N ASP A 168 -4.91 19.12 -4.48
CA ASP A 168 -6.21 19.18 -3.82
C ASP A 168 -7.28 19.77 -4.76
N LEU A 169 -6.90 20.79 -5.55
CA LEU A 169 -7.77 21.37 -6.58
C LEU A 169 -8.10 20.36 -7.70
N ILE A 170 -7.12 19.57 -8.17
CA ILE A 170 -7.34 18.52 -9.18
C ILE A 170 -8.29 17.45 -8.63
N ASP A 171 -8.10 17.01 -7.39
CA ASP A 171 -8.93 15.98 -6.77
C ASP A 171 -10.36 16.46 -6.49
N GLU A 172 -10.52 17.72 -6.04
CA GLU A 172 -11.82 18.38 -5.94
C GLU A 172 -12.50 18.42 -7.32
N PHE A 173 -11.77 18.84 -8.35
CA PHE A 173 -12.34 18.94 -9.68
C PHE A 173 -12.72 17.58 -10.25
N LYS A 174 -11.84 16.58 -10.12
CA LYS A 174 -12.09 15.18 -10.52
C LYS A 174 -13.37 14.65 -9.89
N SER A 175 -13.54 14.86 -8.59
CA SER A 175 -14.74 14.46 -7.85
C SER A 175 -16.00 15.11 -8.40
N GLY A 176 -15.96 16.42 -8.66
CA GLY A 176 -17.05 17.17 -9.27
C GLY A 176 -17.39 16.73 -10.70
N LEU A 177 -16.36 16.48 -11.53
CA LEU A 177 -16.51 15.99 -12.90
C LEU A 177 -17.17 14.60 -12.93
N ILE A 178 -16.71 13.70 -12.06
CA ILE A 178 -17.31 12.37 -11.91
C ILE A 178 -18.80 12.52 -11.54
N ALA A 179 -19.11 13.31 -10.52
CA ALA A 179 -20.49 13.56 -10.10
C ALA A 179 -21.35 14.06 -11.27
N LYS A 180 -20.88 15.09 -12.00
CA LYS A 180 -21.61 15.65 -13.15
C LYS A 180 -21.80 14.64 -14.29
N ALA A 181 -20.84 13.74 -14.49
CA ALA A 181 -20.90 12.68 -15.51
C ALA A 181 -21.78 11.47 -15.11
N THR A 182 -22.07 11.29 -13.81
CA THR A 182 -22.80 10.14 -13.25
C THR A 182 -24.11 10.50 -12.55
N ASN A 183 -24.87 11.46 -13.09
CA ASN A 183 -26.16 11.96 -12.57
C ASN A 183 -26.13 12.67 -11.21
N GLY A 184 -24.96 12.87 -10.61
CA GLY A 184 -24.79 13.86 -9.55
C GLY A 184 -24.82 15.29 -10.11
N ASP A 185 -24.69 16.25 -9.21
CA ASP A 185 -24.59 17.66 -9.59
C ASP A 185 -23.25 18.26 -9.18
N MET A 186 -22.80 19.20 -10.00
CA MET A 186 -21.65 20.06 -9.76
C MET A 186 -22.11 21.47 -10.15
N ALA A 187 -21.97 22.42 -9.23
CA ALA A 187 -22.40 23.78 -9.47
C ALA A 187 -21.52 24.45 -10.55
N GLU A 188 -22.13 25.27 -11.40
CA GLU A 188 -21.44 25.98 -12.49
C GLU A 188 -20.29 26.85 -11.99
N LYS A 189 -20.47 27.48 -10.82
CA LYS A 189 -19.44 28.28 -10.17
C LYS A 189 -18.19 27.47 -9.81
N ASP A 190 -18.37 26.22 -9.34
CA ASP A 190 -17.28 25.37 -8.89
C ASP A 190 -16.53 24.79 -10.08
N TYR A 191 -17.25 24.39 -11.14
CA TYR A 191 -16.66 23.98 -12.40
C TYR A 191 -15.79 25.08 -12.98
N LYS A 192 -16.34 26.29 -13.08
CA LYS A 192 -15.63 27.45 -13.62
C LYS A 192 -14.39 27.79 -12.78
N ARG A 193 -14.51 27.81 -11.46
CA ARG A 193 -13.38 28.07 -10.55
C ARG A 193 -12.25 27.08 -10.76
N CYS A 194 -12.53 25.77 -10.65
CA CYS A 194 -11.49 24.75 -10.76
C CYS A 194 -10.84 24.77 -12.14
N ARG A 195 -11.65 24.88 -13.21
CA ARG A 195 -11.15 24.98 -14.58
C ARG A 195 -10.25 26.19 -14.75
N ASP A 196 -10.72 27.38 -14.37
CA ASP A 196 -10.01 28.61 -14.67
C ASP A 196 -8.69 28.71 -13.90
N ILE A 197 -8.64 28.22 -12.64
CA ILE A 197 -7.39 28.11 -11.88
C ILE A 197 -6.45 27.12 -12.56
N LEU A 198 -6.90 25.89 -12.87
CA LEU A 198 -6.06 24.87 -13.51
C LEU A 198 -5.50 25.32 -14.87
N MET A 199 -6.29 26.06 -15.66
CA MET A 199 -5.86 26.60 -16.95
C MET A 199 -4.74 27.64 -16.84
N GLN A 200 -4.56 28.24 -15.65
CA GLN A 200 -3.50 29.21 -15.40
C GLN A 200 -2.25 28.61 -14.77
N VAL A 201 -2.31 27.37 -14.23
CA VAL A 201 -1.14 26.68 -13.68
C VAL A 201 -0.12 26.42 -14.80
N PRO A 202 1.05 27.08 -14.81
CA PRO A 202 2.00 27.02 -15.92
C PRO A 202 2.49 25.60 -16.22
N GLU A 203 2.75 24.81 -15.18
CA GLU A 203 3.30 23.45 -15.26
C GLU A 203 2.31 22.46 -15.91
N LEU A 204 1.00 22.72 -15.76
CA LEU A 204 -0.05 21.82 -16.24
C LEU A 204 -0.59 22.19 -17.61
N LYS A 205 -0.31 23.40 -18.10
CA LYS A 205 -0.94 23.98 -19.30
C LYS A 205 -0.93 23.07 -20.53
N SER A 206 0.18 22.38 -20.80
CA SER A 206 0.29 21.42 -21.92
C SER A 206 -0.47 20.11 -21.67
N HIS A 207 -0.63 19.71 -20.42
CA HIS A 207 -1.14 18.41 -19.98
C HIS A 207 -2.64 18.41 -19.65
N ILE A 208 -3.29 19.57 -19.56
CA ILE A 208 -4.74 19.64 -19.27
C ILE A 208 -5.54 18.84 -20.31
N PRO A 209 -6.43 17.92 -19.86
CA PRO A 209 -7.24 17.07 -20.74
C PRO A 209 -8.10 17.85 -21.73
N ALA A 210 -8.32 17.26 -22.92
CA ALA A 210 -9.09 17.88 -23.99
C ALA A 210 -10.50 18.27 -23.55
N PHE A 211 -11.16 17.45 -22.73
CA PHE A 211 -12.50 17.72 -22.21
C PHE A 211 -12.57 18.86 -21.20
N ILE A 212 -11.44 19.30 -20.62
CA ILE A 212 -11.41 20.51 -19.77
C ILE A 212 -11.14 21.74 -20.64
N LYS A 213 -10.25 21.60 -21.62
CA LYS A 213 -9.94 22.67 -22.58
C LYS A 213 -11.18 23.11 -23.35
N SER A 214 -11.97 22.17 -23.86
CA SER A 214 -13.09 22.43 -24.77
C SER A 214 -14.42 22.81 -24.11
N ASN A 215 -14.57 22.58 -22.80
CA ASN A 215 -15.83 22.79 -22.09
C ASN A 215 -15.67 23.92 -21.07
N HIS A 216 -16.54 24.94 -21.15
CA HIS A 216 -16.46 26.15 -20.33
C HIS A 216 -17.50 26.20 -19.20
N SER A 217 -18.40 25.21 -19.17
CA SER A 217 -19.45 25.06 -18.15
C SER A 217 -19.61 23.59 -17.77
N ALA A 218 -20.16 23.34 -16.58
CA ALA A 218 -20.46 21.98 -16.12
C ALA A 218 -21.47 21.29 -17.05
N ASN A 219 -22.40 22.07 -17.62
CA ASN A 219 -23.38 21.57 -18.58
C ASN A 219 -22.77 21.22 -19.94
N ASP A 220 -21.82 22.00 -20.45
CA ASP A 220 -21.10 21.67 -21.69
C ASP A 220 -20.30 20.38 -21.51
N PHE A 221 -19.59 20.26 -20.38
CA PHE A 221 -18.87 19.05 -20.00
C PHE A 221 -19.81 17.83 -19.94
N ARG A 222 -21.00 17.97 -19.35
CA ARG A 222 -21.98 16.89 -19.30
C ARG A 222 -22.40 16.44 -20.70
N ARG A 223 -22.68 17.38 -21.61
CA ARG A 223 -23.04 17.08 -23.01
C ARG A 223 -21.90 16.38 -23.74
N TYR A 224 -20.67 16.87 -23.57
CA TYR A 224 -19.46 16.25 -24.12
C TYR A 224 -19.33 14.79 -23.66
N MET A 225 -19.49 14.55 -22.37
CA MET A 225 -19.39 13.23 -21.76
C MET A 225 -20.51 12.28 -22.22
N GLN A 226 -21.74 12.76 -22.33
CA GLN A 226 -22.87 11.98 -22.86
C GLN A 226 -22.68 11.61 -24.34
N ALA A 227 -22.06 12.48 -25.14
CA ALA A 227 -21.71 12.21 -26.53
C ALA A 227 -20.55 11.22 -26.66
N TYR A 228 -19.60 11.23 -25.71
CA TYR A 228 -18.47 10.30 -25.70
C TYR A 228 -18.89 8.84 -25.50
N ASN A 229 -19.70 8.56 -24.47
CA ASN A 229 -20.16 7.20 -24.20
C ASN A 229 -21.46 7.20 -23.36
N GLN A 230 -22.38 6.28 -23.66
CA GLN A 230 -23.64 6.13 -22.93
C GLN A 230 -23.47 5.46 -21.55
N HIS A 231 -22.44 4.63 -21.34
CA HIS A 231 -22.20 3.91 -20.10
C HIS A 231 -21.44 4.74 -19.05
N TYR A 232 -21.94 4.72 -17.81
CA TYR A 232 -21.34 5.46 -16.68
C TYR A 232 -19.92 5.00 -16.35
N ALA A 233 -19.66 3.70 -16.41
CA ALA A 233 -18.36 3.12 -16.06
C ALA A 233 -17.23 3.65 -16.96
N ASP A 234 -17.48 3.74 -18.26
CA ASP A 234 -16.49 4.20 -19.24
C ASP A 234 -16.17 5.69 -19.08
N ARG A 235 -17.20 6.53 -18.85
CA ARG A 235 -17.00 7.96 -18.59
C ARG A 235 -16.21 8.19 -17.30
N ARG A 236 -16.53 7.42 -16.26
CA ARG A 236 -15.80 7.46 -14.99
C ARG A 236 -14.35 7.03 -15.15
N SER A 237 -14.10 5.96 -15.91
CA SER A 237 -12.76 5.46 -16.22
C SER A 237 -11.90 6.50 -16.96
N LEU A 238 -12.48 7.18 -17.96
CA LEU A 238 -11.81 8.28 -18.68
C LEU A 238 -11.43 9.42 -17.74
N ILE A 239 -12.38 9.90 -16.92
CA ILE A 239 -12.12 11.02 -16.00
C ILE A 239 -11.04 10.64 -14.98
N HIS A 240 -11.08 9.44 -14.41
CA HIS A 240 -10.02 8.95 -13.53
C HIS A 240 -8.67 8.97 -14.24
N THR A 241 -8.57 8.29 -15.38
CA THR A 241 -7.30 8.15 -16.13
C THR A 241 -6.68 9.51 -16.46
N GLU A 242 -7.48 10.44 -16.98
CA GLU A 242 -6.99 11.76 -17.42
C GLU A 242 -6.68 12.69 -16.25
N MET A 243 -7.49 12.70 -15.19
CA MET A 243 -7.27 13.56 -14.03
C MET A 243 -6.14 13.04 -13.13
N ASP A 244 -6.02 11.73 -12.95
CA ASP A 244 -4.93 11.12 -12.19
C ASP A 244 -3.60 11.29 -12.94
N SER A 245 -3.62 11.20 -14.28
CA SER A 245 -2.49 11.59 -15.14
C SER A 245 -2.11 13.05 -14.93
N LEU A 246 -3.09 13.98 -14.92
CA LEU A 246 -2.84 15.40 -14.67
C LEU A 246 -2.19 15.64 -13.29
N ALA A 247 -2.69 14.99 -12.24
CA ALA A 247 -2.12 15.07 -10.90
C ALA A 247 -0.68 14.55 -10.84
N SER A 248 -0.35 13.54 -11.64
CA SER A 248 0.99 12.94 -11.69
C SER A 248 2.07 13.89 -12.21
N TYR A 249 1.73 14.85 -13.08
CA TYR A 249 2.68 15.84 -13.60
C TYR A 249 3.13 16.86 -12.56
N LEU A 250 2.34 17.10 -11.50
CA LEU A 250 2.75 17.99 -10.40
C LEU A 250 3.89 17.40 -9.57
N ASN A 251 4.18 16.11 -9.71
CA ASN A 251 5.10 15.42 -8.82
C ASN A 251 6.55 15.82 -9.01
N GLU A 252 6.98 16.48 -10.10
CA GLU A 252 8.40 16.61 -10.49
C GLU A 252 9.36 17.29 -9.47
N ASP A 253 8.89 17.93 -8.37
CA ASP A 253 9.80 18.42 -7.29
C ASP A 253 9.32 18.12 -5.86
N SER A 254 8.35 17.23 -5.65
CA SER A 254 7.92 16.89 -4.28
C SER A 254 8.47 15.53 -3.86
N ASP A 255 9.49 15.57 -2.99
CA ASP A 255 9.94 14.49 -2.11
C ASP A 255 10.37 13.18 -2.82
N GLN A 256 11.66 12.86 -2.77
CA GLN A 256 12.19 11.61 -3.33
C GLN A 256 11.48 10.36 -2.77
N PHE A 257 10.85 10.46 -1.59
CA PHE A 257 10.03 9.39 -1.00
C PHE A 257 8.63 9.23 -1.63
N MET A 258 8.04 10.28 -2.21
CA MET A 258 6.69 10.23 -2.80
C MET A 258 6.67 9.88 -4.30
N GLN A 259 7.79 10.12 -5.01
CA GLN A 259 7.95 9.76 -6.43
C GLN A 259 8.43 8.32 -6.66
N MET A 260 8.90 7.65 -5.61
CA MET A 260 9.23 6.24 -5.71
C MET A 260 7.94 5.48 -6.01
N LYS A 261 7.82 4.88 -7.21
CA LYS A 261 6.91 3.73 -7.35
C LYS A 261 7.15 2.85 -6.13
N GLU A 262 6.12 2.50 -5.36
CA GLU A 262 6.32 1.66 -4.17
C GLU A 262 7.20 0.46 -4.51
N TYR A 263 7.05 -0.06 -5.74
CA TYR A 263 7.84 -1.15 -6.29
C TYR A 263 8.23 -0.91 -7.76
N THR A 264 9.51 -1.06 -8.10
CA THR A 264 10.00 -1.08 -9.48
C THR A 264 10.20 -2.52 -9.93
N LYS A 265 9.50 -2.96 -10.97
CA LYS A 265 9.75 -4.26 -11.62
C LYS A 265 11.13 -4.22 -12.29
N GLN A 266 11.98 -5.20 -11.96
CA GLN A 266 13.30 -5.39 -12.54
C GLN A 266 13.28 -6.59 -13.51
N GLU A 267 14.33 -7.40 -13.49
CA GLU A 267 14.52 -8.55 -14.37
C GLU A 267 13.59 -9.74 -14.02
N GLU A 268 13.36 -10.58 -15.03
CA GLU A 268 12.78 -11.90 -14.84
C GLU A 268 13.82 -12.83 -14.20
N LEU A 269 13.48 -13.45 -13.08
CA LEU A 269 14.33 -14.42 -12.37
C LEU A 269 14.11 -15.84 -12.88
N GLY A 270 12.94 -16.12 -13.44
CA GLY A 270 12.63 -17.39 -14.09
C GLY A 270 11.17 -17.52 -14.48
N SER A 271 10.91 -18.33 -15.50
CA SER A 271 9.57 -18.69 -15.97
C SER A 271 9.38 -20.21 -15.88
N GLY A 272 8.19 -20.63 -15.48
CA GLY A 272 7.79 -22.03 -15.41
C GLY A 272 6.34 -22.23 -15.85
N GLY A 273 5.88 -23.48 -15.90
CA GLY A 273 4.56 -23.85 -16.46
C GLY A 273 3.32 -23.25 -15.76
N PHE A 274 3.48 -22.57 -14.62
CA PHE A 274 2.38 -21.98 -13.86
C PHE A 274 2.53 -20.47 -13.62
N GLY A 275 3.59 -19.84 -14.11
CA GLY A 275 3.83 -18.41 -13.89
C GLY A 275 5.28 -17.98 -14.06
N THR A 276 5.49 -16.68 -13.90
CA THR A 276 6.79 -16.02 -14.04
C THR A 276 7.17 -15.32 -12.75
N VAL A 277 8.44 -15.47 -12.35
CA VAL A 277 9.03 -14.81 -11.18
C VAL A 277 9.82 -13.60 -11.64
N TYR A 278 9.52 -12.45 -11.06
CA TYR A 278 10.23 -11.21 -11.33
C TYR A 278 10.88 -10.69 -10.06
N LYS A 279 12.05 -10.09 -10.22
CA LYS A 279 12.64 -9.26 -9.18
C LYS A 279 11.92 -7.91 -9.16
N TYR A 280 11.61 -7.43 -7.98
CA TYR A 280 11.12 -6.08 -7.75
C TYR A 280 12.01 -5.40 -6.71
N HIS A 281 12.11 -4.08 -6.82
CA HIS A 281 12.84 -3.26 -5.88
C HIS A 281 11.87 -2.29 -5.21
N ASN A 282 11.79 -2.35 -3.88
CA ASN A 282 11.12 -1.34 -3.09
C ASN A 282 12.09 -0.17 -2.93
N ASN A 283 11.87 0.90 -3.69
CA ASN A 283 12.78 2.04 -3.69
C ASN A 283 12.79 2.73 -2.30
N CYS A 284 11.67 2.72 -1.55
CA CYS A 284 11.55 3.40 -0.26
C CYS A 284 12.35 2.69 0.84
N LEU A 285 12.44 1.36 0.79
CA LEU A 285 13.16 0.54 1.76
C LEU A 285 14.57 0.14 1.27
N ASP A 286 14.94 0.52 0.04
CA ASP A 286 16.12 0.03 -0.67
C ASP A 286 16.23 -1.51 -0.57
N MET A 287 15.12 -2.18 -0.85
CA MET A 287 14.96 -3.62 -0.59
C MET A 287 14.43 -4.36 -1.81
N ASP A 288 15.18 -5.38 -2.23
CA ASP A 288 14.76 -6.31 -3.27
C ASP A 288 13.81 -7.38 -2.73
N PHE A 289 12.83 -7.76 -3.53
CA PHE A 289 11.93 -8.89 -3.27
C PHE A 289 11.52 -9.58 -4.58
N ALA A 290 11.03 -10.80 -4.48
CA ALA A 290 10.58 -11.58 -5.63
C ALA A 290 9.05 -11.61 -5.69
N VAL A 291 8.49 -11.50 -6.89
CA VAL A 291 7.05 -11.63 -7.14
C VAL A 291 6.84 -12.72 -8.16
N LYS A 292 6.17 -13.79 -7.75
CA LYS A 292 5.71 -14.84 -8.67
C LYS A 292 4.29 -14.53 -9.10
N ILE A 293 4.12 -14.21 -10.38
CA ILE A 293 2.82 -13.95 -11.01
C ILE A 293 2.39 -15.24 -11.71
N TYR A 294 1.23 -15.76 -11.31
CA TYR A 294 0.70 -17.01 -11.84
C TYR A 294 -0.13 -16.75 -13.09
N ASP A 295 -0.01 -17.63 -14.08
CA ASP A 295 -0.79 -17.55 -15.33
C ASP A 295 -1.67 -18.81 -15.47
N PRO A 296 -2.72 -18.92 -14.64
CA PRO A 296 -3.58 -20.09 -14.66
C PRO A 296 -4.41 -20.15 -15.95
N VAL A 297 -4.53 -21.35 -16.53
CA VAL A 297 -5.37 -21.60 -17.69
C VAL A 297 -6.71 -22.14 -17.19
N PHE A 298 -7.69 -21.25 -17.06
CA PHE A 298 -9.06 -21.62 -16.68
C PHE A 298 -9.95 -21.67 -17.92
N VAL A 299 -10.85 -22.66 -17.98
CA VAL A 299 -11.77 -22.84 -19.12
C VAL A 299 -13.10 -22.11 -18.89
N SER A 300 -13.45 -21.84 -17.62
CA SER A 300 -14.63 -21.06 -17.23
C SER A 300 -14.36 -20.11 -16.07
N ALA A 301 -15.23 -19.10 -15.90
CA ALA A 301 -15.16 -18.17 -14.77
C ALA A 301 -15.41 -18.86 -13.41
N GLU A 302 -16.16 -19.96 -13.40
CA GLU A 302 -16.43 -20.76 -12.20
C GLU A 302 -15.20 -21.56 -11.77
N GLU A 303 -14.49 -22.16 -12.72
CA GLU A 303 -13.21 -22.84 -12.48
C GLU A 303 -12.14 -21.85 -12.00
N GLN A 304 -12.11 -20.65 -12.57
CA GLN A 304 -11.23 -19.57 -12.12
C GLN A 304 -11.50 -19.22 -10.65
N LEU A 305 -12.77 -19.00 -10.29
CA LEU A 305 -13.13 -18.64 -8.93
C LEU A 305 -12.75 -19.72 -7.92
N GLU A 306 -12.96 -20.99 -8.24
CA GLU A 306 -12.63 -22.12 -7.36
C GLU A 306 -11.11 -22.35 -7.27
N GLY A 307 -10.39 -22.25 -8.39
CA GLY A 307 -8.94 -22.29 -8.43
C GLY A 307 -8.30 -21.20 -7.57
N GLU A 308 -8.79 -19.97 -7.68
CA GLU A 308 -8.31 -18.84 -6.88
C GLU A 308 -8.64 -18.97 -5.39
N LYS A 309 -9.82 -19.47 -5.03
CA LYS A 309 -10.15 -19.76 -3.61
C LYS A 309 -9.17 -20.75 -2.99
N ARG A 310 -8.83 -21.82 -3.72
CA ARG A 310 -7.84 -22.81 -3.27
C ARG A 310 -6.45 -22.20 -3.16
N PHE A 311 -6.05 -21.39 -4.14
CA PHE A 311 -4.79 -20.65 -4.12
C PHE A 311 -4.65 -19.78 -2.86
N PHE A 312 -5.62 -18.90 -2.58
CA PHE A 312 -5.52 -18.00 -1.41
C PHE A 312 -5.59 -18.75 -0.08
N ARG A 313 -6.30 -19.89 -0.03
CA ARG A 313 -6.32 -20.76 1.16
C ARG A 313 -4.95 -21.38 1.44
N GLU A 314 -4.28 -21.91 0.43
CA GLU A 314 -2.97 -22.53 0.58
C GLU A 314 -1.88 -21.46 0.78
N ALA A 315 -1.97 -20.32 0.08
CA ALA A 315 -1.11 -19.15 0.33
C ALA A 315 -1.15 -18.74 1.80
N LYS A 316 -2.35 -18.65 2.42
CA LYS A 316 -2.52 -18.36 3.85
C LYS A 316 -1.74 -19.31 4.76
N MET A 317 -1.63 -20.60 4.41
CA MET A 317 -0.82 -21.55 5.18
C MET A 317 0.67 -21.23 5.06
N LEU A 318 1.14 -20.84 3.87
CA LEU A 318 2.54 -20.44 3.66
C LEU A 318 2.94 -19.19 4.43
N PHE A 319 2.04 -18.22 4.62
CA PHE A 319 2.33 -17.03 5.45
C PHE A 319 2.69 -17.35 6.90
N SER A 320 2.14 -18.44 7.45
CA SER A 320 2.46 -18.86 8.81
C SER A 320 3.86 -19.49 8.95
N LEU A 321 4.51 -19.83 7.83
CA LEU A 321 5.85 -20.39 7.85
C LEU A 321 6.88 -19.28 8.06
N ASN A 322 7.44 -19.23 9.27
CA ASN A 322 8.55 -18.34 9.62
C ASN A 322 9.74 -19.19 10.09
N ASN A 323 10.66 -19.47 9.17
CA ASN A 323 11.84 -20.30 9.43
C ASN A 323 13.02 -19.81 8.57
N THR A 324 14.24 -19.82 9.11
CA THR A 324 15.43 -19.35 8.40
C THR A 324 15.77 -20.16 7.14
N HIS A 325 15.30 -21.41 7.02
CA HIS A 325 15.50 -22.27 5.86
C HIS A 325 14.32 -22.27 4.87
N ILE A 326 13.35 -21.36 5.03
CA ILE A 326 12.24 -21.17 4.10
C ILE A 326 12.22 -19.70 3.68
N ALA A 327 12.08 -19.45 2.37
CA ALA A 327 11.89 -18.10 1.86
C ALA A 327 10.63 -17.47 2.44
N ARG A 328 10.77 -16.29 3.02
CA ARG A 328 9.63 -15.63 3.68
C ARG A 328 8.61 -15.13 2.67
N ILE A 329 7.33 -15.40 2.93
CA ILE A 329 6.21 -14.82 2.17
C ILE A 329 5.80 -13.49 2.82
N TYR A 330 5.67 -12.44 2.02
CA TYR A 330 5.30 -11.09 2.47
C TYR A 330 3.83 -10.79 2.26
N ASP A 331 3.31 -11.02 1.05
CA ASP A 331 1.89 -10.98 0.74
C ASP A 331 1.50 -11.86 -0.46
N ALA A 332 0.19 -11.94 -0.72
CA ALA A 332 -0.39 -12.58 -1.88
C ALA A 332 -1.65 -11.81 -2.26
N GLY A 333 -1.93 -11.70 -3.55
CA GLY A 333 -3.04 -10.86 -4.03
C GLY A 333 -3.30 -11.03 -5.51
N ARG A 334 -3.84 -9.97 -6.12
CA ARG A 334 -4.02 -9.86 -7.57
C ARG A 334 -3.20 -8.70 -8.12
N MET A 335 -2.50 -8.95 -9.22
CA MET A 335 -1.75 -7.96 -10.00
C MET A 335 -2.15 -8.15 -11.46
N ASP A 336 -2.69 -7.09 -12.08
CA ASP A 336 -3.24 -7.14 -13.45
C ASP A 336 -4.24 -8.28 -13.68
N GLY A 337 -5.09 -8.55 -12.68
CA GLY A 337 -6.09 -9.61 -12.72
C GLY A 337 -5.54 -11.03 -12.50
N LYS A 338 -4.23 -11.19 -12.32
CA LYS A 338 -3.58 -12.49 -12.10
C LYS A 338 -3.19 -12.69 -10.62
N PRO A 339 -3.30 -13.92 -10.07
CA PRO A 339 -2.81 -14.21 -8.72
C PRO A 339 -1.29 -14.00 -8.63
N TYR A 340 -0.83 -13.45 -7.51
CA TYR A 340 0.61 -13.33 -7.23
C TYR A 340 0.94 -13.72 -5.79
N ILE A 341 2.21 -14.10 -5.59
CA ILE A 341 2.84 -14.20 -4.27
C ILE A 341 4.09 -13.32 -4.26
N ARG A 342 4.18 -12.42 -3.28
CA ARG A 342 5.36 -11.63 -2.98
C ARG A 342 6.16 -12.31 -1.87
N MET A 343 7.44 -12.50 -2.10
CA MET A 343 8.32 -13.26 -1.22
C MET A 343 9.73 -12.67 -1.18
N GLU A 344 10.51 -13.15 -0.22
CA GLU A 344 11.92 -12.85 -0.08
C GLU A 344 12.69 -13.09 -1.39
N TYR A 345 13.44 -12.09 -1.82
CA TYR A 345 14.45 -12.29 -2.86
C TYR A 345 15.73 -12.80 -2.20
N ILE A 346 16.18 -13.98 -2.62
CA ILE A 346 17.39 -14.60 -2.08
C ILE A 346 18.50 -14.42 -3.10
N LYS A 347 19.45 -13.55 -2.77
CA LYS A 347 20.68 -13.39 -3.57
C LYS A 347 21.58 -14.61 -3.37
N GLY A 348 21.86 -15.31 -4.47
CA GLY A 348 22.80 -16.41 -4.52
C GLY A 348 22.51 -17.34 -5.69
N TYR A 349 22.61 -18.64 -5.47
CA TYR A 349 22.49 -19.64 -6.53
C TYR A 349 21.73 -20.87 -6.03
N THR A 350 21.02 -21.51 -6.94
CA THR A 350 20.29 -22.76 -6.68
C THR A 350 21.23 -23.92 -6.41
N VAL A 351 20.72 -24.98 -5.78
CA VAL A 351 21.46 -26.25 -5.62
C VAL A 351 21.82 -26.86 -6.99
N GLU A 352 20.98 -26.64 -8.00
CA GLU A 352 21.26 -27.05 -9.38
C GLU A 352 22.49 -26.34 -9.96
N GLU A 353 22.53 -25.01 -9.86
CA GLU A 353 23.67 -24.20 -10.31
C GLU A 353 24.94 -24.53 -9.53
N LEU A 354 24.82 -24.71 -8.21
CA LEU A 354 25.94 -25.12 -7.36
C LEU A 354 26.55 -26.43 -7.84
N ARG A 355 25.72 -27.46 -8.10
CA ARG A 355 26.20 -28.75 -8.62
C ARG A 355 26.81 -28.60 -10.01
N ASN A 356 26.20 -27.82 -10.89
CA ASN A 356 26.70 -27.61 -12.25
C ASN A 356 28.08 -26.92 -12.25
N ARG A 357 28.32 -26.02 -11.28
CA ARG A 357 29.59 -25.30 -11.13
C ARG A 357 30.68 -26.13 -10.44
N GLU A 358 30.36 -26.78 -9.33
CA GLU A 358 31.35 -27.43 -8.45
C GLU A 358 31.52 -28.93 -8.75
N GLY A 359 30.63 -29.51 -9.57
CA GLY A 359 30.57 -30.95 -9.82
C GLY A 359 29.98 -31.73 -8.65
N ASN A 360 30.31 -33.02 -8.60
CA ASN A 360 29.83 -33.92 -7.55
C ASN A 360 30.41 -33.54 -6.19
N MET A 361 29.59 -33.58 -5.15
CA MET A 361 29.99 -33.22 -3.80
C MET A 361 30.44 -34.45 -3.00
N SER A 362 31.31 -34.21 -2.01
CA SER A 362 31.54 -35.18 -0.94
C SER A 362 30.25 -35.46 -0.15
N PHE A 363 30.17 -36.63 0.49
CA PHE A 363 29.02 -36.99 1.33
C PHE A 363 28.76 -35.96 2.44
N SER A 364 29.79 -35.56 3.20
CA SER A 364 29.65 -34.58 4.28
C SER A 364 29.16 -33.21 3.80
N ARG A 365 29.71 -32.70 2.69
CA ARG A 365 29.26 -31.41 2.10
C ARG A 365 27.82 -31.46 1.60
N SER A 366 27.41 -32.55 0.94
CA SER A 366 26.02 -32.70 0.50
C SER A 366 25.06 -32.85 1.69
N ALA A 367 25.48 -33.53 2.77
CA ALA A 367 24.70 -33.65 4.00
C ALA A 367 24.39 -32.28 4.65
N ILE A 368 25.28 -31.28 4.54
CA ILE A 368 24.99 -29.90 5.02
C ILE A 368 23.81 -29.28 4.24
N VAL A 369 23.75 -29.47 2.92
CA VAL A 369 22.62 -29.01 2.10
C VAL A 369 21.33 -29.67 2.57
N ILE A 370 21.37 -30.99 2.74
CA ILE A 370 20.22 -31.78 3.18
C ILE A 370 19.77 -31.40 4.59
N LEU A 371 20.70 -31.10 5.50
CA LEU A 371 20.37 -30.67 6.86
C LEU A 371 19.52 -29.39 6.86
N HIS A 372 19.89 -28.40 6.05
CA HIS A 372 19.12 -27.16 5.92
C HIS A 372 17.75 -27.40 5.28
N ILE A 373 17.66 -28.24 4.25
CA ILE A 373 16.39 -28.61 3.64
C ILE A 373 15.47 -29.30 4.67
N LEU A 374 16.00 -30.27 5.42
CA LEU A 374 15.24 -30.97 6.45
C LEU A 374 14.77 -30.05 7.57
N ALA A 375 15.58 -29.08 7.98
CA ALA A 375 15.19 -28.10 8.98
C ALA A 375 14.01 -27.23 8.51
N GLY A 376 14.00 -26.82 7.24
CA GLY A 376 12.87 -26.10 6.63
C GLY A 376 11.62 -26.98 6.50
N LEU A 377 11.76 -28.17 5.92
CA LEU A 377 10.64 -29.10 5.73
C LEU A 377 10.00 -29.54 7.04
N LYS A 378 10.81 -29.80 8.07
CA LYS A 378 10.32 -30.11 9.41
C LYS A 378 9.34 -29.03 9.89
N HIS A 379 9.76 -27.76 9.83
CA HIS A 379 8.93 -26.63 10.23
C HIS A 379 7.64 -26.55 9.40
N ALA A 380 7.71 -26.78 8.09
CA ALA A 380 6.53 -26.80 7.23
C ALA A 380 5.57 -27.95 7.59
N HIS A 381 6.09 -29.15 7.84
CA HIS A 381 5.33 -30.34 8.19
C HIS A 381 4.60 -30.17 9.54
N GLU A 382 5.25 -29.56 10.54
CA GLU A 382 4.64 -29.20 11.83
C GLU A 382 3.45 -28.23 11.68
N HIS A 383 3.43 -27.42 10.62
CA HIS A 383 2.34 -26.50 10.26
C HIS A 383 1.35 -27.10 9.24
N GLY A 384 1.45 -28.41 8.95
CA GLY A 384 0.55 -29.12 8.03
C GLY A 384 0.77 -28.78 6.56
N VAL A 385 1.90 -28.16 6.20
CA VAL A 385 2.28 -27.84 4.83
C VAL A 385 3.22 -28.93 4.30
N ILE A 386 2.95 -29.45 3.10
CA ILE A 386 3.80 -30.44 2.40
C ILE A 386 4.26 -29.80 1.08
N HIS A 387 5.53 -29.90 0.74
CA HIS A 387 6.11 -29.17 -0.39
C HIS A 387 5.66 -29.70 -1.76
N ARG A 388 5.73 -31.02 -1.97
CA ARG A 388 5.25 -31.77 -3.16
C ARG A 388 5.95 -31.52 -4.50
N ASP A 389 6.65 -30.40 -4.66
CA ASP A 389 7.47 -30.09 -5.84
C ASP A 389 8.91 -29.71 -5.45
N LEU A 390 9.50 -30.46 -4.51
CA LEU A 390 10.86 -30.15 -4.03
C LEU A 390 11.90 -30.72 -5.00
N ARG A 391 12.85 -29.86 -5.40
CA ARG A 391 13.82 -30.13 -6.48
C ARG A 391 15.03 -29.19 -6.37
N PRO A 392 16.18 -29.48 -7.02
CA PRO A 392 17.39 -28.66 -6.89
C PRO A 392 17.22 -27.17 -7.23
N ARG A 393 16.39 -26.83 -8.22
CA ARG A 393 16.10 -25.42 -8.57
C ARG A 393 15.24 -24.68 -7.53
N ASN A 394 14.59 -25.40 -6.61
CA ASN A 394 13.72 -24.84 -5.57
C ASN A 394 14.45 -24.70 -4.21
N VAL A 395 15.78 -24.83 -4.20
CA VAL A 395 16.61 -24.61 -3.02
C VAL A 395 17.74 -23.66 -3.39
N ILE A 396 17.82 -22.52 -2.72
CA ILE A 396 18.81 -21.46 -2.99
C ILE A 396 19.80 -21.37 -1.83
N PHE A 397 21.09 -21.29 -2.13
CA PHE A 397 22.11 -20.85 -1.19
C PHE A 397 22.07 -19.32 -1.08
N SER A 398 21.74 -18.79 0.11
CA SER A 398 21.81 -17.36 0.41
C SER A 398 23.26 -16.96 0.62
N GLU A 399 23.81 -16.11 -0.26
CA GLU A 399 25.17 -15.61 -0.12
C GLU A 399 25.36 -14.74 1.12
N ASN A 400 24.29 -14.06 1.55
CA ASN A 400 24.32 -13.16 2.70
C ASN A 400 24.29 -13.96 4.01
N GLU A 401 23.38 -14.92 4.12
CA GLU A 401 23.17 -15.69 5.36
C GLU A 401 24.02 -16.97 5.42
N LYS A 402 24.69 -17.34 4.33
CA LYS A 402 25.52 -18.55 4.21
C LYS A 402 24.75 -19.84 4.54
N MET A 403 23.48 -19.91 4.15
CA MET A 403 22.61 -21.06 4.38
C MET A 403 21.73 -21.36 3.18
N PHE A 404 21.16 -22.57 3.15
CA PHE A 404 20.23 -22.98 2.11
C PHE A 404 18.81 -22.69 2.57
N LYS A 405 18.00 -22.18 1.64
CA LYS A 405 16.58 -21.87 1.84
C LYS A 405 15.75 -22.54 0.75
N ILE A 406 14.61 -23.07 1.16
CA ILE A 406 13.59 -23.61 0.27
C ILE A 406 12.75 -22.46 -0.27
N ILE A 407 12.56 -22.44 -1.58
CA ILE A 407 11.62 -21.55 -2.27
C ILE A 407 10.48 -22.36 -2.88
N ASP A 408 9.37 -21.69 -3.19
CA ASP A 408 8.30 -22.23 -4.04
C ASP A 408 7.67 -23.55 -3.55
N PHE A 409 7.03 -23.50 -2.38
CA PHE A 409 6.10 -24.55 -1.96
C PHE A 409 4.99 -24.64 -2.99
N GLY A 410 4.72 -25.82 -3.55
CA GLY A 410 4.00 -26.02 -4.82
C GLY A 410 2.52 -25.58 -4.86
N VAL A 411 2.25 -24.28 -4.68
CA VAL A 411 0.90 -23.68 -4.75
C VAL A 411 0.32 -23.81 -6.15
N SER A 412 1.17 -23.98 -7.16
CA SER A 412 0.80 -24.25 -8.55
C SER A 412 -0.11 -25.47 -8.72
N ALA A 413 0.06 -26.51 -7.90
CA ALA A 413 -0.75 -27.73 -7.96
C ALA A 413 -2.25 -27.47 -7.67
N PHE A 414 -2.59 -26.33 -7.06
CA PHE A 414 -3.97 -25.96 -6.70
C PHE A 414 -4.65 -25.05 -7.74
N LEU A 415 -3.85 -24.46 -8.63
CA LEU A 415 -4.32 -23.70 -9.79
C LEU A 415 -4.65 -24.62 -10.98
N ASP A 416 -4.31 -25.91 -10.88
CA ASP A 416 -4.63 -26.93 -11.87
C ASP A 416 -6.07 -27.46 -11.67
N THR A 417 -6.89 -27.45 -12.72
CA THR A 417 -8.20 -28.11 -12.77
C THR A 417 -8.05 -29.50 -13.37
N GLU A 418 -8.85 -30.47 -12.90
CA GLU A 418 -8.71 -31.91 -13.20
C GLU A 418 -8.67 -32.28 -14.70
N ASN A 419 -9.03 -31.36 -15.60
CA ASN A 419 -9.16 -31.60 -17.04
C ASN A 419 -8.01 -31.02 -17.89
N HIS A 420 -7.14 -30.16 -17.35
CA HIS A 420 -6.11 -29.46 -18.14
C HIS A 420 -4.80 -29.25 -17.38
N THR A 421 -4.11 -30.35 -17.05
CA THR A 421 -2.72 -30.30 -16.59
C THR A 421 -1.85 -29.53 -17.58
N GLN A 422 -1.49 -28.28 -17.28
CA GLN A 422 -0.44 -27.57 -18.03
C GLN A 422 0.90 -28.31 -17.94
N LEU A 423 1.08 -29.12 -16.88
CA LEU A 423 2.14 -30.12 -16.72
C LEU A 423 2.33 -31.02 -17.95
N THR A 424 1.26 -31.32 -18.70
CA THR A 424 1.33 -32.16 -19.92
C THR A 424 1.66 -31.41 -21.21
N LYS A 425 1.68 -30.06 -21.24
CA LYS A 425 1.92 -29.28 -22.47
C LYS A 425 3.34 -28.75 -22.67
N THR A 426 4.12 -28.55 -21.60
CA THR A 426 5.42 -27.84 -21.69
C THR A 426 6.62 -28.71 -22.10
N GLY A 427 6.46 -30.03 -22.31
CA GLY A 427 7.57 -30.88 -22.75
C GLY A 427 8.73 -31.02 -21.75
N GLU A 428 8.65 -30.42 -20.55
CA GLU A 428 9.63 -30.56 -19.44
C GLU A 428 9.65 -31.99 -18.82
N HIS A 429 8.86 -32.90 -19.37
CA HIS A 429 8.58 -34.25 -18.86
C HIS A 429 9.79 -35.21 -18.83
N ILE A 430 10.97 -34.79 -19.26
CA ILE A 430 12.13 -35.71 -19.41
C ILE A 430 13.16 -35.56 -18.27
N ALA A 431 13.21 -34.42 -17.55
CA ALA A 431 14.21 -34.21 -16.47
C ALA A 431 13.59 -33.94 -15.08
N GLY A 432 12.43 -33.28 -15.00
CA GLY A 432 11.83 -32.87 -13.72
C GLY A 432 11.19 -33.99 -12.90
N GLY A 433 10.70 -35.06 -13.54
CA GLY A 433 9.93 -36.11 -12.87
C GLY A 433 10.74 -36.99 -11.91
N SER A 434 12.06 -37.03 -12.01
CA SER A 434 12.89 -37.93 -11.18
C SER A 434 13.12 -37.41 -9.75
N PHE A 435 12.79 -36.16 -9.46
CA PHE A 435 12.89 -35.57 -8.11
C PHE A 435 11.58 -35.63 -7.32
N ILE A 436 10.46 -35.84 -8.01
CA ILE A 436 9.13 -35.91 -7.41
C ILE A 436 8.83 -37.38 -7.11
N ASP A 437 8.22 -37.63 -5.95
CA ASP A 437 7.78 -38.97 -5.55
C ASP A 437 6.94 -39.64 -6.66
N PRO A 438 7.34 -40.83 -7.17
CA PRO A 438 6.57 -41.57 -8.16
C PRO A 438 5.14 -41.87 -7.72
N ILE A 439 4.90 -42.03 -6.41
CA ILE A 439 3.55 -42.24 -5.86
C ILE A 439 2.72 -40.95 -5.98
N LEU A 440 3.33 -39.80 -5.71
CA LEU A 440 2.66 -38.50 -5.84
C LEU A 440 2.33 -38.19 -7.32
N GLN A 441 3.18 -38.60 -8.27
CA GLN A 441 2.87 -38.50 -9.71
C GLN A 441 1.66 -39.36 -10.10
N GLN A 442 1.56 -40.58 -9.57
CA GLN A 442 0.42 -41.47 -9.81
C GLN A 442 -0.83 -41.02 -9.04
N LYS A 443 -0.66 -40.42 -7.86
CA LYS A 443 -1.73 -39.98 -6.96
C LYS A 443 -1.49 -38.54 -6.49
N PRO A 444 -1.77 -37.52 -7.32
CA PRO A 444 -1.48 -36.11 -7.00
C PRO A 444 -2.16 -35.57 -5.74
N LYS A 445 -3.21 -36.25 -5.25
CA LYS A 445 -3.97 -35.87 -4.06
C LYS A 445 -3.40 -36.41 -2.75
N ILE A 446 -2.33 -37.24 -2.79
CA ILE A 446 -1.73 -37.77 -1.57
C ILE A 446 -1.19 -36.63 -0.70
N ARG A 447 -1.50 -36.67 0.60
CA ARG A 447 -1.05 -35.69 1.60
C ARG A 447 -0.18 -36.40 2.63
N ASP A 448 1.01 -36.83 2.21
CA ASP A 448 1.96 -37.57 3.07
C ASP A 448 3.34 -36.87 3.05
N VAL A 449 3.88 -36.59 4.25
CA VAL A 449 5.18 -35.94 4.44
C VAL A 449 6.33 -36.76 3.88
N ARG A 450 6.15 -38.09 3.77
CA ARG A 450 7.14 -39.03 3.24
C ARG A 450 7.35 -38.88 1.73
N SER A 451 6.49 -38.13 1.04
CA SER A 451 6.75 -37.71 -0.35
C SER A 451 7.86 -36.67 -0.44
N ASP A 452 7.93 -35.72 0.49
CA ASP A 452 9.03 -34.75 0.52
C ASP A 452 10.36 -35.43 0.91
N ILE A 453 10.33 -36.48 1.74
CA ILE A 453 11.50 -37.29 2.10
C ILE A 453 12.10 -37.98 0.87
N TYR A 454 11.27 -38.44 -0.07
CA TYR A 454 11.76 -38.97 -1.34
C TYR A 454 12.51 -37.89 -2.13
N SER A 455 11.91 -36.70 -2.25
CA SER A 455 12.52 -35.56 -2.95
C SER A 455 13.84 -35.13 -2.32
N VAL A 456 13.95 -35.15 -0.99
CA VAL A 456 15.20 -34.95 -0.25
C VAL A 456 16.26 -35.98 -0.66
N GLY A 457 15.90 -37.27 -0.68
CA GLY A 457 16.77 -38.35 -1.14
C GLY A 457 17.22 -38.16 -2.59
N ALA A 458 16.33 -37.70 -3.47
CA ALA A 458 16.62 -37.44 -4.88
C ALA A 458 17.59 -36.28 -5.08
N ILE A 459 17.43 -35.20 -4.31
CA ILE A 459 18.39 -34.09 -4.28
C ILE A 459 19.74 -34.56 -3.75
N TRP A 460 19.76 -35.37 -2.69
CA TRP A 460 21.01 -35.88 -2.12
C TRP A 460 21.75 -36.76 -3.12
N TYR A 461 21.05 -37.69 -3.77
CA TYR A 461 21.59 -38.52 -4.84
C TYR A 461 22.15 -37.65 -5.97
N PHE A 462 21.41 -36.63 -6.41
CA PHE A 462 21.86 -35.73 -7.47
C PHE A 462 23.14 -34.96 -7.13
N LEU A 463 23.28 -34.50 -5.88
CA LEU A 463 24.49 -33.81 -5.42
C LEU A 463 25.73 -34.72 -5.44
N LEU A 464 25.55 -36.01 -5.20
CA LEU A 464 26.62 -37.01 -5.18
C LEU A 464 26.95 -37.56 -6.57
N CYS A 465 25.94 -37.71 -7.41
CA CYS A 465 26.01 -38.47 -8.66
C CYS A 465 26.01 -37.59 -9.91
N GLY A 466 25.60 -36.33 -9.81
CA GLY A 466 25.44 -35.43 -10.95
C GLY A 466 24.27 -35.79 -11.88
N ARG A 467 23.47 -36.79 -11.53
CA ARG A 467 22.25 -37.20 -12.24
C ARG A 467 21.12 -37.46 -11.25
N ALA A 468 19.88 -37.26 -11.67
CA ALA A 468 18.71 -37.61 -10.86
C ALA A 468 18.60 -39.14 -10.67
N PRO A 469 17.94 -39.62 -9.60
CA PRO A 469 17.76 -41.05 -9.38
C PRO A 469 16.88 -41.65 -10.49
N SER A 470 17.39 -42.66 -11.18
CA SER A 470 16.65 -43.40 -12.20
C SER A 470 17.20 -44.81 -12.36
N GLY A 471 16.34 -45.74 -12.79
CA GLY A 471 16.73 -47.13 -13.02
C GLY A 471 16.98 -47.94 -11.75
N SER A 472 17.44 -49.18 -11.93
CA SER A 472 17.76 -50.11 -10.84
C SER A 472 19.23 -50.06 -10.40
N ASP A 473 20.08 -49.32 -11.10
CA ASP A 473 21.52 -49.20 -10.87
C ASP A 473 21.89 -48.08 -9.88
N MET A 474 20.91 -47.43 -9.25
CA MET A 474 21.13 -46.30 -8.33
C MET A 474 22.16 -46.62 -7.24
N ARG A 475 22.07 -47.80 -6.64
CA ARG A 475 23.00 -48.23 -5.57
C ARG A 475 24.43 -48.35 -6.10
N GLU A 476 24.61 -49.10 -7.19
CA GLU A 476 25.91 -49.30 -7.84
C GLU A 476 26.52 -47.96 -8.29
N TYR A 477 25.69 -47.03 -8.73
CA TYR A 477 26.14 -45.70 -9.15
C TYR A 477 26.59 -44.85 -7.97
N LEU A 478 25.90 -44.89 -6.82
CA LEU A 478 26.35 -44.24 -5.59
C LEU A 478 27.71 -44.78 -5.12
N GLU A 479 27.88 -46.11 -5.15
CA GLU A 479 29.14 -46.77 -4.79
C GLU A 479 30.31 -46.31 -5.67
N LYS A 480 30.05 -46.02 -6.95
CA LYS A 480 31.06 -45.56 -7.92
C LYS A 480 31.28 -44.04 -7.91
N SER A 481 30.27 -43.25 -7.54
CA SER A 481 30.30 -41.79 -7.69
C SER A 481 31.12 -41.09 -6.62
N ASN A 482 31.31 -41.74 -5.47
CA ASN A 482 32.07 -41.17 -4.36
C ASN A 482 32.85 -42.26 -3.60
N SER A 483 34.18 -42.26 -3.72
CA SER A 483 35.03 -43.29 -3.11
C SER A 483 35.06 -43.27 -1.57
N GLN A 484 34.51 -42.22 -0.94
CA GLN A 484 34.44 -42.08 0.52
C GLN A 484 33.07 -42.45 1.09
N ILE A 485 32.08 -42.77 0.24
CA ILE A 485 30.74 -43.13 0.72
C ILE A 485 30.75 -44.54 1.30
N THR A 486 30.22 -44.70 2.51
CA THR A 486 30.12 -46.02 3.15
C THR A 486 28.83 -46.74 2.72
N PRO A 487 28.74 -48.08 2.88
CA PRO A 487 27.49 -48.80 2.67
C PRO A 487 26.31 -48.24 3.51
N THR A 488 26.59 -47.78 4.73
CA THR A 488 25.59 -47.16 5.61
C THR A 488 25.08 -45.83 5.05
N ASP A 489 25.97 -45.00 4.50
CA ASP A 489 25.61 -43.74 3.85
C ASP A 489 24.70 -43.95 2.63
N ILE A 490 25.02 -44.98 1.84
CA ILE A 490 24.19 -45.42 0.72
C ILE A 490 22.82 -45.87 1.20
N ASP A 491 22.75 -46.66 2.27
CA ASP A 491 21.49 -47.17 2.81
C ASP A 491 20.56 -46.03 3.27
N ILE A 492 21.11 -44.95 3.83
CA ILE A 492 20.33 -43.75 4.21
C ILE A 492 19.64 -43.14 2.98
N ILE A 493 20.39 -42.91 1.90
CA ILE A 493 19.87 -42.31 0.66
C ILE A 493 18.85 -43.26 0.01
N MET A 494 19.17 -44.55 -0.07
CA MET A 494 18.30 -45.56 -0.67
C MET A 494 17.00 -45.75 0.12
N LYS A 495 17.03 -45.62 1.45
CA LYS A 495 15.82 -45.64 2.29
C LYS A 495 14.91 -44.44 1.97
N CYS A 496 15.46 -43.25 1.73
CA CYS A 496 14.68 -42.09 1.27
C CYS A 496 14.03 -42.34 -0.11
N LEU A 497 14.80 -42.94 -1.03
CA LEU A 497 14.41 -43.22 -2.41
C LEU A 497 13.54 -44.47 -2.60
N SER A 498 13.11 -45.13 -1.53
CA SER A 498 12.30 -46.33 -1.62
C SER A 498 11.01 -46.11 -2.43
N SER A 499 10.71 -47.06 -3.32
CA SER A 499 9.45 -47.08 -4.09
C SER A 499 8.23 -47.36 -3.21
N SER A 500 8.43 -48.05 -2.07
CA SER A 500 7.40 -48.22 -1.05
C SER A 500 7.50 -47.07 -0.03
N ILE A 501 6.41 -46.33 0.16
CA ILE A 501 6.34 -45.20 1.09
C ILE A 501 6.55 -45.63 2.55
N GLU A 502 6.11 -46.84 2.91
CA GLU A 502 6.25 -47.40 4.26
C GLU A 502 7.69 -47.77 4.62
N ASN A 503 8.55 -47.95 3.62
CA ASN A 503 9.97 -48.26 3.83
C ASN A 503 10.84 -47.00 3.92
N ARG A 504 10.26 -45.80 3.75
CA ARG A 504 10.98 -44.53 3.92
C ARG A 504 11.09 -44.17 5.40
N TYR A 505 11.92 -43.17 5.69
CA TYR A 505 11.83 -42.50 6.99
C TYR A 505 10.42 -41.94 7.19
N SER A 506 9.91 -42.01 8.41
CA SER A 506 8.53 -41.64 8.75
C SER A 506 8.31 -40.13 8.79
N SER A 507 9.36 -39.35 9.12
CA SER A 507 9.29 -37.89 9.19
C SER A 507 10.67 -37.23 9.06
N CYS A 508 10.69 -35.90 8.91
CA CYS A 508 11.94 -35.12 8.92
C CYS A 508 12.68 -35.25 10.26
N GLU A 509 11.95 -35.36 11.39
CA GLU A 509 12.52 -35.54 12.72
C GLU A 509 13.31 -36.85 12.87
N GLU A 510 12.86 -37.93 12.21
CA GLU A 510 13.60 -39.20 12.22
C GLU A 510 14.93 -39.08 11.45
N LEU A 511 14.91 -38.38 10.30
CA LEU A 511 16.05 -38.31 9.39
C LEU A 511 17.10 -37.25 9.81
N LEU A 512 16.67 -36.13 10.38
CA LEU A 512 17.53 -34.99 10.73
C LEU A 512 18.74 -35.34 11.61
N PRO A 513 18.63 -36.11 12.72
CA PRO A 513 19.80 -36.47 13.52
C PRO A 513 20.79 -37.39 12.77
N ILE A 514 20.29 -38.23 11.86
CA ILE A 514 21.13 -39.11 11.03
C ILE A 514 21.97 -38.28 10.07
N VAL A 515 21.34 -37.33 9.36
CA VAL A 515 22.03 -36.43 8.43
C VAL A 515 22.99 -35.48 9.17
N LYS A 516 22.63 -35.04 10.38
CA LYS A 516 23.51 -34.21 11.20
C LYS A 516 24.83 -34.92 11.52
N ASN A 517 24.78 -36.21 11.84
CA ASN A 517 25.99 -37.00 12.06
C ASN A 517 26.82 -37.15 10.77
N ALA A 518 26.16 -37.40 9.64
CA ALA A 518 26.80 -37.45 8.32
C ALA A 518 27.50 -36.14 7.92
N ALA A 519 26.99 -34.98 8.37
CA ALA A 519 27.59 -33.68 8.08
C ALA A 519 28.82 -33.36 8.97
N MET A 520 28.99 -34.03 10.11
CA MET A 520 30.08 -33.79 11.06
C MET A 520 31.28 -34.73 10.88
N GLY A 521 31.09 -35.85 10.16
CA GLY A 521 32.17 -36.77 9.77
C GLY A 521 32.84 -36.33 8.49
#